data_AF-A0A9P1EVG9-F1
#
_entry.id   AF-A0A9P1EVG9-F1
#
_cell.length_a   1.000
_cell.length_b   1.000
_cell.length_c   1.000
_cell.angle_alpha   90.00
_cell.angle_beta   90.00
_cell.angle_gamma   90.00
#
_symmetry.space_group_name_H-M   'P 1'
#
loop_
_entity.id
_entity.type
_entity.pdbx_description
1 polymer ?
#
loop_
_entity_poly.entity_id
_entity_poly.type
_entity_poly.pdbx_seq_one_letter_code
_entity_poly.pdbx_strand_id
1 'polypeptide(L)'
;MSRAVSRLVEACSRLSITQRSQMHYLRPPPTSSILPPGPATVIEKERERAFPASGSIHFPQPSVSIELPALENPQQIYTFPTLNRAPKLAPGAILTEILEKLAPTVEKGPLIAPGTPAKAPMWLSPRLLTIRRKKMKKHKRRRRYDRDFFKYQKYHREKKLKAERAFQKRMKSLLTELEAFNPEQYVKETIRMANKEWQDELAPTGRKLYPHWSRFMSLEQLYGLPKSEYIDKKAGLPTPEEAEQIKALKEKYAKLYRKK
;
A
#
# COMPACT_ATOMS: atom_id res chain seq x y z
N MET A 1 37.21 53.33 16.81
CA MET A 1 36.62 51.99 16.94
C MET A 1 37.00 51.19 15.70
N SER A 2 37.70 50.07 15.85
CA SER A 2 38.29 49.34 14.72
C SER A 2 37.22 48.62 13.89
N ARG A 3 37.39 48.58 12.55
CA ARG A 3 36.49 47.88 11.61
C ARG A 3 36.22 46.41 11.98
N ALA A 4 37.14 45.78 12.71
CA ALA A 4 36.99 44.42 13.21
C ALA A 4 35.89 44.31 14.28
N VAL A 5 35.77 45.29 15.17
CA VAL A 5 34.73 45.30 16.22
C VAL A 5 33.35 45.51 15.61
N SER A 6 33.23 46.37 14.59
CA SER A 6 31.97 46.59 13.88
C SER A 6 31.45 45.32 13.19
N ARG A 7 32.34 44.54 12.55
CA ARG A 7 31.95 43.28 11.88
C ARG A 7 31.56 42.18 12.86
N LEU A 8 32.14 42.16 14.06
CA LEU A 8 31.82 41.18 15.09
C LEU A 8 30.45 41.47 15.72
N VAL A 9 30.11 42.75 15.94
CA VAL A 9 28.78 43.17 16.38
C VAL A 9 27.70 42.84 15.33
N GLU A 10 28.01 43.00 14.04
CA GLU A 10 27.11 42.65 12.93
C GLU A 10 26.93 41.13 12.75
N ALA A 11 27.94 40.34 13.08
CA ALA A 11 27.85 38.87 13.08
C ALA A 11 27.05 38.35 14.29
N CYS A 12 27.20 38.98 15.47
CA CYS A 12 26.46 38.60 16.67
C CYS A 12 24.97 38.99 16.61
N SER A 13 24.61 40.08 15.93
CA SER A 13 23.21 40.47 15.74
C SER A 13 22.43 39.55 14.79
N ARG A 14 23.11 38.73 13.98
CA ARG A 14 22.49 37.68 13.16
C ARG A 14 22.24 36.36 13.90
N LEU A 15 22.79 36.19 15.10
CA LEU A 15 22.68 34.96 15.90
C LEU A 15 21.69 35.09 17.08
N SER A 16 21.09 36.26 17.31
CA SER A 16 20.03 36.43 18.31
C SER A 16 18.67 36.00 17.73
N ILE A 17 18.48 34.70 17.57
CA ILE A 17 17.16 34.09 17.47
C ILE A 17 16.49 34.29 18.83
N THR A 18 15.71 35.36 18.93
CA THR A 18 14.81 35.58 20.03
C THR A 18 13.80 34.43 20.08
N GLN A 19 13.82 33.72 21.21
CA GLN A 19 12.71 32.91 21.68
C GLN A 19 11.45 33.78 21.70
N ARG A 20 10.59 33.63 20.70
CA ARG A 20 9.17 33.98 20.82
C ARG A 20 8.37 32.71 20.61
N SER A 21 8.09 32.05 21.73
CA SER A 21 7.03 31.06 21.88
C SER A 21 5.70 31.70 21.45
N GLN A 22 5.34 31.57 20.18
CA GLN A 22 3.96 31.69 19.74
C GLN A 22 3.46 30.30 19.38
N MET A 23 2.56 29.80 20.23
CA MET A 23 1.76 28.60 19.99
C MET A 23 0.86 28.85 18.79
N HIS A 24 1.35 28.55 17.59
CA HIS A 24 0.53 28.50 16.39
C HIS A 24 -0.35 27.26 16.47
N TYR A 25 -1.61 27.45 16.86
CA TYR A 25 -2.67 26.51 16.54
C TYR A 25 -2.69 26.31 15.02
N LEU A 26 -2.39 25.09 14.59
CA LEU A 26 -2.55 24.66 13.21
C LEU A 26 -4.04 24.74 12.84
N ARG A 27 -4.44 25.87 12.27
CA ARG A 27 -5.66 25.98 11.49
C ARG A 27 -5.44 25.20 10.20
N PRO A 28 -6.21 24.15 9.89
CA PRO A 28 -6.11 23.48 8.60
C PRO A 28 -6.49 24.47 7.49
N PRO A 29 -5.81 24.43 6.32
CA PRO A 29 -6.17 25.26 5.19
C PRO A 29 -7.56 24.86 4.65
N PRO A 30 -8.34 25.80 4.08
CA PRO A 30 -9.55 25.47 3.37
C PRO A 30 -9.20 24.59 2.16
N THR A 31 -9.88 23.45 2.04
CA THR A 31 -9.82 22.57 0.88
C THR A 31 -10.41 23.29 -0.33
N SER A 32 -9.58 23.99 -1.09
CA SER A 32 -9.90 24.37 -2.47
C SER A 32 -9.75 23.12 -3.33
N SER A 33 -10.90 22.54 -3.67
CA SER A 33 -11.05 21.52 -4.71
C SER A 33 -10.66 22.12 -6.06
N ILE A 34 -9.40 21.95 -6.46
CA ILE A 34 -8.96 22.13 -7.84
C ILE A 34 -8.83 20.73 -8.43
N LEU A 35 -9.96 20.20 -8.90
CA LEU A 35 -9.96 19.10 -9.84
C LEU A 35 -9.68 19.68 -11.23
N PRO A 36 -8.74 19.11 -12.01
CA PRO A 36 -8.61 19.48 -13.42
C PRO A 36 -9.87 19.03 -14.19
N PRO A 37 -10.32 19.80 -15.20
CA PRO A 37 -11.42 19.36 -16.06
C PRO A 37 -10.99 18.11 -16.84
N GLY A 38 -11.76 17.04 -16.70
CA GLY A 38 -11.57 15.82 -17.48
C GLY A 38 -11.83 16.07 -18.98
N PRO A 39 -11.17 15.33 -19.88
CA PRO A 39 -11.41 15.46 -21.31
C PRO A 39 -12.84 15.05 -21.67
N ALA A 40 -13.50 15.90 -22.45
CA ALA A 40 -14.80 15.66 -23.03
C ALA A 40 -14.79 14.35 -23.82
N THR A 41 -15.65 13.42 -23.42
CA THR A 41 -15.96 12.22 -24.21
C THR A 41 -17.04 12.61 -25.21
N VAL A 42 -16.62 12.87 -26.44
CA VAL A 42 -17.48 12.80 -27.62
C VAL A 42 -17.61 11.31 -27.94
N ILE A 43 -18.73 10.69 -27.53
CA ILE A 43 -19.18 9.43 -28.09
C ILE A 43 -20.65 9.59 -28.43
N GLU A 44 -20.89 9.78 -29.71
CA GLU A 44 -22.17 9.53 -30.37
C GLU A 44 -22.67 8.12 -30.04
N LYS A 45 -23.96 8.01 -29.73
CA LYS A 45 -24.74 6.81 -30.04
C LYS A 45 -26.23 7.13 -30.00
N GLU A 46 -26.73 7.52 -31.17
CA GLU A 46 -28.04 7.09 -31.61
C GLU A 46 -28.14 5.56 -31.51
N ARG A 47 -29.14 5.08 -30.79
CA ARG A 47 -29.95 3.90 -31.13
C ARG A 47 -31.06 3.75 -30.12
N GLU A 48 -32.17 4.42 -30.43
CA GLU A 48 -33.50 4.00 -30.02
C GLU A 48 -33.75 2.59 -30.56
N ARG A 49 -33.96 1.60 -29.69
CA ARG A 49 -34.87 0.47 -29.92
C ARG A 49 -35.44 -0.03 -28.61
N ALA A 50 -36.69 0.37 -28.40
CA ALA A 50 -37.79 -0.32 -27.73
C ALA A 50 -37.47 -1.59 -26.91
N PHE A 51 -37.78 -1.54 -25.60
CA PHE A 51 -38.36 -2.67 -24.89
C PHE A 51 -39.44 -2.18 -23.90
N PRO A 52 -40.55 -2.92 -23.77
CA PRO A 52 -41.81 -2.40 -23.26
C PRO A 52 -41.87 -2.29 -21.73
N ALA A 53 -42.54 -1.22 -21.29
CA ALA A 53 -43.03 -1.04 -19.94
C ALA A 53 -44.26 -1.93 -19.71
N SER A 54 -44.12 -3.03 -18.98
CA SER A 54 -45.18 -3.66 -18.18
C SER A 54 -44.67 -4.96 -17.55
N GLY A 55 -44.11 -4.83 -16.35
CA GLY A 55 -43.74 -5.96 -15.51
C GLY A 55 -44.08 -5.63 -14.06
N SER A 56 -45.33 -5.87 -13.67
CA SER A 56 -45.78 -5.79 -12.28
C SER A 56 -45.03 -6.86 -11.47
N ILE A 57 -43.99 -6.46 -10.74
CA ILE A 57 -43.31 -7.33 -9.79
C ILE A 57 -44.11 -7.31 -8.50
N HIS A 58 -44.88 -8.37 -8.27
CA HIS A 58 -45.60 -8.60 -7.03
C HIS A 58 -44.59 -8.91 -5.93
N PHE A 59 -44.29 -7.95 -5.06
CA PHE A 59 -43.54 -8.21 -3.84
C PHE A 59 -44.48 -8.92 -2.83
N PRO A 60 -44.10 -10.07 -2.26
CA PRO A 60 -44.83 -10.65 -1.14
C PRO A 60 -44.62 -9.78 0.09
N GLN A 61 -45.74 -9.33 0.68
CA GLN A 61 -45.78 -8.61 1.96
C GLN A 61 -45.29 -9.54 3.09
N PRO A 62 -44.26 -9.19 3.88
CA PRO A 62 -43.93 -9.91 5.09
C PRO A 62 -44.79 -9.37 6.25
N SER A 63 -46.04 -9.85 6.36
CA SER A 63 -46.81 -9.72 7.60
C SER A 63 -46.39 -10.82 8.58
N VAL A 64 -45.20 -10.70 9.16
CA VAL A 64 -44.83 -11.44 10.37
C VAL A 64 -44.42 -10.40 11.39
N SER A 65 -45.32 -10.10 12.31
CA SER A 65 -45.06 -9.23 13.45
C SER A 65 -44.05 -9.92 14.36
N ILE A 66 -42.79 -9.52 14.23
CA ILE A 66 -41.72 -9.90 15.16
C ILE A 66 -41.93 -9.05 16.42
N GLU A 67 -42.49 -9.65 17.47
CA GLU A 67 -42.48 -9.04 18.81
C GLU A 67 -41.07 -9.16 19.40
N LEU A 68 -40.41 -8.00 19.56
CA LEU A 68 -39.13 -7.91 20.23
C LEU A 68 -39.35 -7.92 21.75
N PRO A 69 -38.48 -8.58 22.55
CA PRO A 69 -38.59 -8.57 24.00
C PRO A 69 -38.50 -7.12 24.52
N ALA A 70 -39.44 -6.77 25.40
CA ALA A 70 -39.49 -5.44 26.01
C ALA A 70 -38.17 -5.14 26.72
N LEU A 71 -37.58 -3.99 26.40
CA LEU A 71 -36.34 -3.53 27.01
C LEU A 71 -36.61 -3.23 28.49
N GLU A 72 -36.15 -4.09 29.41
CA GLU A 72 -36.31 -3.93 30.87
C GLU A 72 -35.62 -2.68 31.45
N ASN A 73 -35.01 -1.83 30.61
CA ASN A 73 -34.36 -0.58 31.01
C ASN A 73 -34.69 0.56 30.04
N PRO A 74 -35.75 1.36 30.26
CA PRO A 74 -36.09 2.50 29.40
C PRO A 74 -35.12 3.70 29.52
N GLN A 75 -34.02 3.60 30.26
CA GLN A 75 -33.11 4.73 30.50
C GLN A 75 -31.74 4.54 29.84
N GLN A 76 -31.72 4.38 28.53
CA GLN A 76 -30.55 4.82 27.74
C GLN A 76 -30.89 6.16 27.10
N ILE A 77 -30.63 7.25 27.84
CA ILE A 77 -30.67 8.60 27.30
C ILE A 77 -29.49 8.74 26.33
N TYR A 78 -29.71 8.46 25.06
CA TYR A 78 -28.79 8.78 23.97
C TYR A 78 -29.01 10.23 23.53
N THR A 79 -28.60 11.18 24.37
CA THR A 79 -28.55 12.59 23.94
C THR A 79 -27.24 12.85 23.22
N PHE A 80 -27.34 13.25 21.95
CA PHE A 80 -26.23 13.88 21.23
C PHE A 80 -25.69 15.08 22.04
N PRO A 81 -24.39 15.41 21.94
CA PRO A 81 -23.81 16.53 22.68
C PRO A 81 -24.40 17.84 22.18
N THR A 82 -25.43 18.34 22.85
CA THR A 82 -26.00 19.67 22.62
C THR A 82 -25.25 20.72 23.46
N LEU A 83 -25.07 21.93 22.91
CA LEU A 83 -24.39 23.06 23.56
C LEU A 83 -25.06 23.51 24.87
N ASN A 84 -26.35 23.25 25.04
CA ASN A 84 -27.11 23.59 26.24
C ASN A 84 -27.21 22.38 27.16
N ARG A 85 -26.44 22.40 28.25
CA ARG A 85 -26.46 21.38 29.29
C ARG A 85 -27.56 21.73 30.29
N ALA A 86 -28.67 20.99 30.27
CA ALA A 86 -29.69 21.15 31.31
C ALA A 86 -29.08 20.83 32.71
N PRO A 87 -29.46 21.57 33.77
CA PRO A 87 -29.00 21.27 35.12
C PRO A 87 -29.45 19.87 35.51
N LYS A 88 -28.51 19.03 35.91
CA LYS A 88 -28.80 17.69 36.41
C LYS A 88 -29.44 17.83 37.80
N LEU A 89 -30.76 17.76 37.87
CA LEU A 89 -31.47 17.57 39.14
C LEU A 89 -31.22 16.14 39.62
N ALA A 90 -30.70 16.00 40.83
CA ALA A 90 -30.58 14.70 41.46
C ALA A 90 -32.00 14.11 41.66
N PRO A 91 -32.20 12.80 41.45
CA PRO A 91 -33.45 12.16 41.82
C PRO A 91 -33.67 12.38 43.33
N GLY A 92 -34.83 12.91 43.70
CA GLY A 92 -35.17 13.22 45.09
C GLY A 92 -34.97 12.00 45.98
N ALA A 93 -34.49 12.22 47.21
CA ALA A 93 -34.30 11.17 48.20
C ALA A 93 -35.58 10.35 48.31
N ILE A 94 -35.44 9.04 48.03
CA ILE A 94 -36.54 8.10 47.97
C ILE A 94 -37.09 7.99 49.41
N LEU A 95 -38.41 8.15 49.59
CA LEU A 95 -39.10 8.12 50.89
C LEU A 95 -38.77 6.89 51.77
N THR A 96 -38.20 5.84 51.17
CA THR A 96 -37.72 4.63 51.86
C THR A 96 -36.61 4.91 52.86
N GLU A 97 -35.70 5.87 52.59
CA GLU A 97 -34.61 6.23 53.53
C GLU A 97 -35.11 7.00 54.77
N ILE A 98 -36.27 7.65 54.65
CA ILE A 98 -36.90 8.39 55.75
C ILE A 98 -37.70 7.43 56.64
N LEU A 99 -38.36 6.44 56.04
CA LEU A 99 -39.14 5.42 56.74
C LEU A 99 -38.28 4.46 57.57
N GLU A 100 -37.03 4.20 57.17
CA GLU A 100 -36.08 3.38 57.94
C GLU A 100 -35.67 4.00 59.29
N LYS A 101 -35.86 5.31 59.50
CA LYS A 101 -35.45 6.01 60.73
C LYS A 101 -36.50 5.96 61.86
N LEU A 102 -37.70 5.44 61.62
CA LEU A 102 -38.82 5.47 62.58
C LEU A 102 -39.23 4.10 63.14
N ALA A 103 -38.58 3.00 62.74
CA ALA A 103 -38.85 1.67 63.30
C ALA A 103 -37.75 1.28 64.32
N PRO A 104 -38.09 0.99 65.59
CA PRO A 104 -37.14 0.47 66.55
C PRO A 104 -36.87 -1.02 66.26
N THR A 105 -35.62 -1.30 65.91
CA THR A 105 -34.90 -2.55 66.18
C THR A 105 -35.58 -3.85 65.72
N VAL A 106 -35.57 -4.10 64.42
CA VAL A 106 -35.54 -5.49 63.93
C VAL A 106 -34.08 -5.90 63.83
N GLU A 107 -33.70 -6.96 64.54
CA GLU A 107 -32.36 -7.49 64.63
C GLU A 107 -31.71 -7.59 63.26
N LYS A 108 -30.68 -6.78 63.03
CA LYS A 108 -29.83 -6.91 61.85
C LYS A 108 -29.07 -8.22 62.01
N GLY A 109 -29.50 -9.25 61.28
CA GLY A 109 -28.68 -10.45 61.07
C GLY A 109 -27.26 -10.06 60.65
N PRO A 110 -26.25 -10.88 60.96
CA PRO A 110 -24.85 -10.52 60.74
C PRO A 110 -24.67 -10.03 59.31
N LEU A 111 -24.21 -8.78 59.19
CA LEU A 111 -23.84 -8.15 57.92
C LEU A 111 -22.72 -8.99 57.29
N ILE A 112 -23.09 -9.95 56.46
CA ILE A 112 -22.17 -10.63 55.58
C ILE A 112 -21.66 -9.54 54.63
N ALA A 113 -20.41 -9.15 54.79
CA ALA A 113 -19.75 -8.27 53.84
C ALA A 113 -19.99 -8.88 52.44
N PRO A 114 -20.52 -8.11 51.46
CA PRO A 114 -20.73 -8.65 50.12
C PRO A 114 -19.39 -9.23 49.69
N GLY A 115 -19.34 -10.56 49.58
CA GLY A 115 -18.12 -11.29 49.30
C GLY A 115 -17.45 -10.60 48.13
N THR A 116 -16.15 -10.31 48.26
CA THR A 116 -15.36 -9.71 47.17
C THR A 116 -15.77 -10.45 45.90
N PRO A 117 -16.51 -9.81 44.96
CA PRO A 117 -16.98 -10.54 43.80
C PRO A 117 -15.71 -11.05 43.16
N ALA A 118 -15.53 -12.37 43.17
CA ALA A 118 -14.31 -13.03 42.75
C ALA A 118 -13.99 -12.40 41.41
N LYS A 119 -12.95 -11.56 41.36
CA LYS A 119 -12.71 -10.68 40.20
C LYS A 119 -12.68 -11.64 39.03
N ALA A 120 -13.76 -11.66 38.25
CA ALA A 120 -13.87 -12.61 37.16
C ALA A 120 -12.58 -12.46 36.39
N PRO A 121 -11.82 -13.55 36.14
CA PRO A 121 -10.55 -13.45 35.46
C PRO A 121 -10.77 -12.49 34.31
N MET A 122 -9.98 -11.42 34.25
CA MET A 122 -10.22 -10.36 33.28
C MET A 122 -9.85 -10.98 31.94
N TRP A 123 -10.81 -11.62 31.28
CA TRP A 123 -10.66 -12.19 29.95
C TRP A 123 -10.52 -10.98 29.05
N LEU A 124 -9.28 -10.50 28.94
CA LEU A 124 -8.93 -9.43 28.04
C LEU A 124 -9.36 -9.93 26.67
N SER A 125 -10.43 -9.33 26.15
CA SER A 125 -10.92 -9.63 24.82
C SER A 125 -9.71 -9.73 23.88
N PRO A 126 -9.61 -10.76 23.02
CA PRO A 126 -8.49 -10.90 22.09
C PRO A 126 -8.16 -9.60 21.33
N ARG A 127 -9.16 -8.73 21.16
CA ARG A 127 -9.05 -7.37 20.62
C ARG A 127 -8.20 -6.41 21.49
N LEU A 128 -8.32 -6.43 22.81
CA LEU A 128 -7.51 -5.58 23.71
C LEU A 128 -6.03 -5.98 23.69
N LEU A 129 -5.73 -7.28 23.65
CA LEU A 129 -4.36 -7.77 23.54
C LEU A 129 -3.71 -7.37 22.21
N THR A 130 -4.44 -7.47 21.10
CA THR A 130 -3.95 -7.02 19.79
C THR A 130 -3.74 -5.50 19.75
N ILE A 131 -4.64 -4.71 20.36
CA ILE A 131 -4.47 -3.25 20.50
C ILE A 131 -3.21 -2.92 21.29
N ARG A 132 -2.99 -3.55 22.46
CA ARG A 132 -1.79 -3.32 23.28
C ARG A 132 -0.50 -3.66 22.52
N ARG A 133 -0.49 -4.79 21.78
CA ARG A 133 0.65 -5.17 20.91
C ARG A 133 0.91 -4.12 19.83
N LYS A 134 -0.13 -3.69 19.09
CA LYS A 134 -0.01 -2.65 18.04
C LYS A 134 0.45 -1.31 18.62
N LYS A 135 -0.11 -0.90 19.77
CA LYS A 135 0.30 0.30 20.52
C LYS A 135 1.79 0.24 20.85
N MET A 136 2.24 -0.87 21.45
CA MET A 136 3.63 -1.03 21.86
C MET A 136 4.58 -1.06 20.65
N LYS A 137 4.19 -1.74 19.54
CA LYS A 137 4.96 -1.71 18.28
C LYS A 137 5.09 -0.29 17.71
N LYS A 138 3.99 0.49 17.69
CA LYS A 138 4.00 1.90 17.23
C LYS A 138 4.88 2.77 18.12
N HIS A 139 4.76 2.63 19.45
CA HIS A 139 5.55 3.39 20.42
C HIS A 139 7.06 3.10 20.26
N LYS A 140 7.45 1.81 20.21
CA LYS A 140 8.85 1.41 19.98
C LYS A 140 9.38 1.85 18.62
N ARG A 141 8.55 1.80 17.56
CA ARG A 141 8.92 2.29 16.21
C ARG A 141 9.21 3.79 16.23
N ARG A 142 8.34 4.60 16.84
CA ARG A 142 8.55 6.05 16.96
C ARG A 142 9.83 6.36 17.72
N ARG A 143 10.02 5.75 18.90
CA ARG A 143 11.24 5.93 19.70
C ARG A 143 12.52 5.53 18.97
N ARG A 144 12.48 4.50 18.11
CA ARG A 144 13.60 4.13 17.23
C ARG A 144 13.84 5.17 16.14
N TYR A 145 12.78 5.64 15.50
CA TYR A 145 12.88 6.68 14.46
C TYR A 145 13.49 7.97 15.02
N ASP A 146 13.04 8.42 16.20
CA ASP A 146 13.55 9.64 16.82
C ASP A 146 15.03 9.50 17.21
N ARG A 147 15.42 8.32 17.74
CA ARG A 147 16.82 8.01 18.07
C ARG A 147 17.72 8.01 16.84
N ASP A 148 17.27 7.39 15.75
CA ASP A 148 18.05 7.20 14.53
C ASP A 148 17.70 8.23 13.44
N PHE A 149 17.12 9.37 13.82
CA PHE A 149 16.52 10.35 12.90
C PHE A 149 17.48 10.76 11.77
N PHE A 150 18.71 11.13 12.12
CA PHE A 150 19.73 11.55 11.15
C PHE A 150 20.15 10.42 10.20
N LYS A 151 20.18 9.17 10.67
CA LYS A 151 20.47 8.01 9.83
C LYS A 151 19.38 7.82 8.77
N TYR A 152 18.11 7.96 9.15
CA TYR A 152 17.00 7.91 8.20
C TYR A 152 17.04 9.07 7.21
N GLN A 153 17.33 10.30 7.67
CA GLN A 153 17.44 11.45 6.78
C GLN A 153 18.56 11.28 5.74
N LYS A 154 19.72 10.78 6.15
CA LYS A 154 20.82 10.44 5.24
C LYS A 154 20.38 9.40 4.20
N TYR A 155 19.79 8.29 4.65
CA TYR A 155 19.28 7.24 3.77
C TYR A 155 18.21 7.76 2.78
N HIS A 156 17.27 8.59 3.24
CA HIS A 156 16.24 9.16 2.37
C HIS A 156 16.82 10.13 1.34
N ARG A 157 17.82 10.94 1.72
CA ARG A 157 18.55 11.81 0.78
C ARG A 157 19.27 10.99 -0.28
N GLU A 158 20.00 9.96 0.12
CA GLU A 158 20.70 9.05 -0.80
C GLU A 158 19.72 8.32 -1.73
N LYS A 159 18.59 7.84 -1.21
CA LYS A 159 17.54 7.19 -2.01
C LYS A 159 16.97 8.14 -3.07
N LYS A 160 16.70 9.41 -2.72
CA LYS A 160 16.24 10.44 -3.67
C LYS A 160 17.30 10.74 -4.73
N LEU A 161 18.55 10.91 -4.32
CA LEU A 161 19.67 11.15 -5.25
C LEU A 161 19.88 9.97 -6.21
N LYS A 162 19.74 8.73 -5.74
CA LYS A 162 19.84 7.53 -6.59
C LYS A 162 18.72 7.49 -7.63
N ALA A 163 17.49 7.80 -7.22
CA ALA A 163 16.35 7.86 -8.12
C ALA A 163 16.54 8.96 -9.19
N GLU A 164 17.00 10.14 -8.77
CA GLU A 164 17.29 11.26 -9.67
C GLU A 164 18.39 10.91 -10.69
N ARG A 165 19.51 10.32 -10.24
CA ARG A 165 20.57 9.86 -11.15
C ARG A 165 20.07 8.82 -12.15
N ALA A 166 19.22 7.88 -11.72
CA ALA A 166 18.64 6.88 -12.61
C ALA A 166 17.72 7.52 -13.65
N PHE A 167 16.92 8.51 -13.24
CA PHE A 167 16.09 9.30 -14.15
C PHE A 167 16.92 10.07 -15.18
N GLN A 168 17.95 10.79 -14.74
CA GLN A 168 18.86 11.50 -15.63
C GLN A 168 19.57 10.58 -16.61
N LYS A 169 20.04 9.40 -16.15
CA LYS A 169 20.64 8.38 -17.01
C LYS A 169 19.66 7.93 -18.10
N ARG A 170 18.40 7.65 -17.73
CA ARG A 170 17.36 7.26 -18.70
C ARG A 170 17.09 8.37 -19.71
N MET A 171 17.01 9.63 -19.27
CA MET A 171 16.77 10.75 -20.18
C MET A 171 17.94 10.96 -21.15
N LYS A 172 19.17 10.88 -20.65
CA LYS A 172 20.37 10.95 -21.49
C LYS A 172 20.40 9.82 -22.53
N SER A 173 20.04 8.59 -22.15
CA SER A 173 19.89 7.47 -23.09
C SER A 173 18.95 7.80 -24.24
N LEU A 174 17.77 8.34 -23.94
CA LEU A 174 16.78 8.71 -24.96
C LEU A 174 17.29 9.81 -25.89
N LEU A 175 17.98 10.82 -25.35
CA LEU A 175 18.58 11.87 -26.16
C LEU A 175 19.70 11.32 -27.06
N THR A 176 20.57 10.45 -26.53
CA THR A 176 21.62 9.82 -27.34
C THR A 176 21.05 8.89 -28.42
N GLU A 177 19.95 8.20 -28.13
CA GLU A 177 19.23 7.38 -29.11
C GLU A 177 18.63 8.25 -30.22
N LEU A 178 18.11 9.43 -29.86
CA LEU A 178 17.55 10.39 -30.81
C LEU A 178 18.64 11.05 -31.67
N GLU A 179 19.76 11.46 -31.06
CA GLU A 179 20.91 12.04 -31.77
C GLU A 179 21.56 11.04 -32.73
N ALA A 180 21.65 9.77 -32.34
CA ALA A 180 22.18 8.70 -33.17
C ALA A 180 21.18 8.20 -34.24
N PHE A 181 19.91 8.58 -34.16
CA PHE A 181 18.88 8.10 -35.07
C PHE A 181 19.02 8.73 -36.46
N ASN A 182 19.43 7.92 -37.44
CA ASN A 182 19.45 8.31 -38.84
C ASN A 182 18.19 7.78 -39.55
N PRO A 183 17.25 8.66 -39.99
CA PRO A 183 15.98 8.24 -40.57
C PRO A 183 16.15 7.52 -41.91
N GLU A 184 17.15 7.91 -42.72
CA GLU A 184 17.38 7.26 -44.02
C GLU A 184 17.85 5.82 -43.84
N GLN A 185 18.74 5.58 -42.87
CA GLN A 185 19.21 4.24 -42.55
C GLN A 185 18.06 3.37 -42.04
N TYR A 186 17.22 3.90 -41.16
CA TYR A 186 16.03 3.20 -40.66
C TYR A 186 15.05 2.82 -41.78
N VAL A 187 14.77 3.73 -42.72
CA VAL A 187 13.91 3.42 -43.88
C VAL A 187 14.56 2.38 -44.80
N LYS A 188 15.87 2.47 -45.05
CA LYS A 188 16.59 1.47 -45.85
C LYS A 188 16.57 0.09 -45.19
N GLU A 189 16.78 0.02 -43.88
CA GLU A 189 16.73 -1.24 -43.12
C GLU A 189 15.33 -1.86 -43.11
N THR A 190 14.29 -1.04 -42.93
CA THR A 190 12.90 -1.52 -42.96
C THR A 190 12.50 -2.02 -44.34
N ILE A 191 12.84 -1.29 -45.42
CA ILE A 191 12.62 -1.77 -46.80
C ILE A 191 13.42 -3.04 -47.07
N ARG A 192 14.69 -3.09 -46.65
CA ARG A 192 15.53 -4.29 -46.79
C ARG A 192 14.95 -5.48 -46.05
N MET A 193 14.41 -5.27 -44.85
CA MET A 193 13.77 -6.32 -44.06
C MET A 193 12.45 -6.79 -44.68
N ALA A 194 11.65 -5.88 -45.24
CA ALA A 194 10.43 -6.21 -45.97
C ALA A 194 10.70 -6.95 -47.28
N ASN A 195 11.71 -6.53 -48.04
CA ASN A 195 12.14 -7.12 -49.30
C ASN A 195 13.06 -8.33 -49.12
N LYS A 196 13.40 -8.68 -47.88
CA LYS A 196 14.22 -9.87 -47.60
C LYS A 196 13.38 -11.07 -47.97
N GLU A 197 13.58 -11.62 -49.17
CA GLU A 197 13.03 -12.91 -49.56
C GLU A 197 13.67 -13.98 -48.67
N TRP A 198 12.84 -14.68 -47.91
CA TRP A 198 13.29 -15.70 -46.98
C TRP A 198 13.55 -16.91 -47.85
N GLN A 199 14.83 -17.10 -48.21
CA GLN A 199 15.32 -18.21 -49.04
C GLN A 199 14.49 -19.48 -48.79
N ASP A 200 14.03 -20.07 -49.90
CA ASP A 200 13.49 -21.42 -50.02
C ASP A 200 14.62 -22.43 -49.68
N GLU A 201 15.23 -22.33 -48.50
CA GLU A 201 16.02 -23.44 -47.96
C GLU A 201 15.02 -24.54 -47.63
N LEU A 202 14.81 -25.42 -48.61
CA LEU A 202 14.16 -26.69 -48.37
C LEU A 202 14.99 -27.40 -47.31
N ALA A 203 14.30 -27.95 -46.31
CA ALA A 203 14.92 -28.87 -45.37
C ALA A 203 15.62 -29.99 -46.16
N PRO A 204 16.60 -30.69 -45.60
CA PRO A 204 17.18 -31.88 -46.24
C PRO A 204 16.12 -32.92 -46.67
N THR A 205 14.91 -32.85 -46.09
CA THR A 205 13.72 -33.64 -46.40
C THR A 205 12.86 -33.09 -47.56
N GLY A 206 13.26 -32.01 -48.23
CA GLY A 206 12.53 -31.40 -49.35
C GLY A 206 11.31 -30.55 -48.98
N ARG A 207 11.06 -30.29 -47.69
CA ARG A 207 9.93 -29.45 -47.22
C ARG A 207 10.38 -27.99 -47.08
N LYS A 208 9.51 -27.04 -47.44
CA LYS A 208 9.74 -25.62 -47.18
C LYS A 208 9.94 -25.38 -45.68
N LEU A 209 11.10 -24.86 -45.27
CA LEU A 209 11.27 -24.33 -43.92
C LEU A 209 10.52 -23.00 -43.83
N TYR A 210 9.30 -23.05 -43.30
CA TYR A 210 8.66 -21.82 -42.85
C TYR A 210 9.50 -21.23 -41.71
N PRO A 211 9.63 -19.90 -41.66
CA PRO A 211 10.37 -19.30 -40.59
C PRO A 211 9.64 -19.50 -39.26
N HIS A 212 10.35 -20.01 -38.27
CA HIS A 212 9.83 -20.13 -36.91
C HIS A 212 9.75 -18.74 -36.26
N TRP A 213 8.78 -18.51 -35.36
CA TRP A 213 8.55 -17.21 -34.69
C TRP A 213 9.82 -16.66 -33.99
N SER A 214 10.70 -17.55 -33.52
CA SER A 214 12.01 -17.21 -32.94
C SER A 214 13.02 -16.62 -33.92
N ARG A 215 12.74 -16.62 -35.23
CA ARG A 215 13.54 -15.98 -36.27
C ARG A 215 13.10 -14.54 -36.55
N PHE A 216 11.88 -14.16 -36.17
CA PHE A 216 11.30 -12.82 -36.38
C PHE A 216 11.62 -11.83 -35.27
N MET A 217 11.80 -12.33 -34.05
CA MET A 217 11.99 -11.51 -32.86
C MET A 217 13.03 -12.18 -31.98
N SER A 218 13.87 -11.39 -31.32
CA SER A 218 14.75 -11.96 -30.31
C SER A 218 13.91 -12.50 -29.14
N LEU A 219 14.41 -13.50 -28.42
CA LEU A 219 13.68 -14.06 -27.26
C LEU A 219 13.40 -12.95 -26.23
N GLU A 220 14.33 -12.02 -26.08
CA GLU A 220 14.21 -10.84 -25.22
C GLU A 220 13.05 -9.94 -25.64
N GLN A 221 12.89 -9.70 -26.94
CA GLN A 221 11.76 -8.93 -27.47
C GLN A 221 10.43 -9.66 -27.25
N LEU A 222 10.39 -10.98 -27.43
CA LEU A 222 9.19 -11.77 -27.20
C LEU A 222 8.72 -11.72 -25.74
N TYR A 223 9.66 -11.77 -24.80
CA TYR A 223 9.36 -11.67 -23.37
C TYR A 223 9.27 -10.22 -22.85
N GLY A 224 9.42 -9.22 -23.74
CA GLY A 224 9.35 -7.80 -23.37
C GLY A 224 10.47 -7.35 -22.42
N LEU A 225 11.62 -8.01 -22.45
CA LEU A 225 12.77 -7.63 -21.63
C LEU A 225 13.37 -6.30 -22.10
N PRO A 226 13.88 -5.46 -21.17
CA PRO A 226 14.58 -4.23 -21.55
C PRO A 226 15.84 -4.59 -22.35
N LYS A 227 16.22 -3.77 -23.33
CA LYS A 227 17.39 -3.99 -24.22
C LYS A 227 18.73 -4.20 -23.48
N SER A 228 18.81 -3.84 -22.20
CA SER A 228 19.98 -4.05 -21.34
C SER A 228 20.09 -5.46 -20.76
N GLU A 229 18.99 -6.21 -20.72
CA GLU A 229 18.92 -7.57 -20.18
C GLU A 229 18.86 -8.56 -21.33
N TYR A 230 19.69 -9.60 -21.28
CA TYR A 230 19.75 -10.64 -22.31
C TYR A 230 19.43 -12.01 -21.71
N ILE A 231 18.82 -12.89 -22.50
CA ILE A 231 18.59 -14.27 -22.10
C ILE A 231 19.79 -15.09 -22.57
N ASP A 232 20.58 -15.60 -21.63
CA ASP A 232 21.69 -16.48 -21.98
C ASP A 232 21.14 -17.84 -22.45
N LYS A 233 21.20 -18.07 -23.76
CA LYS A 233 20.76 -19.32 -24.38
C LYS A 233 21.65 -20.51 -24.02
N LYS A 234 22.84 -20.25 -23.47
CA LYS A 234 23.79 -21.27 -23.01
C LYS A 234 23.67 -21.57 -21.52
N ALA A 235 22.82 -20.85 -20.78
CA ALA A 235 22.60 -21.13 -19.37
C ALA A 235 22.06 -22.57 -19.18
N GLY A 236 22.79 -23.37 -18.40
CA GLY A 236 22.45 -24.78 -18.14
C GLY A 236 22.91 -25.77 -19.21
N LEU A 237 23.52 -25.32 -20.30
CA LEU A 237 24.28 -26.21 -21.19
C LEU A 237 25.67 -26.46 -20.58
N PRO A 238 26.19 -27.70 -20.62
CA PRO A 238 27.52 -28.00 -20.10
C PRO A 238 28.58 -27.14 -20.77
N THR A 239 29.43 -26.52 -19.97
CA THR A 239 30.68 -25.91 -20.45
C THR A 239 31.56 -26.97 -21.11
N PRO A 240 32.53 -26.62 -21.99
CA PRO A 240 33.35 -27.62 -22.67
C PRO A 240 34.07 -28.57 -21.69
N GLU A 241 34.51 -28.05 -20.54
CA GLU A 241 35.13 -28.84 -19.46
C GLU A 241 34.12 -29.79 -18.78
N GLU A 242 32.91 -29.31 -18.47
CA GLU A 242 31.83 -30.15 -17.93
C GLU A 242 31.35 -31.20 -18.94
N ALA A 243 31.36 -30.88 -20.24
CA ALA A 243 31.02 -31.81 -21.31
C ALA A 243 32.00 -32.98 -21.37
N GLU A 244 33.29 -32.72 -21.18
CA GLU A 244 34.32 -33.76 -21.06
C GLU A 244 34.15 -34.60 -19.80
N GLN A 245 33.84 -33.97 -18.66
CA GLN A 245 33.54 -34.70 -17.43
C GLN A 245 32.30 -35.59 -17.57
N ILE A 246 31.22 -35.09 -18.19
CA ILE A 246 30.02 -35.86 -18.48
C ILE A 246 30.34 -37.01 -19.45
N LYS A 247 31.18 -36.79 -20.46
CA LYS A 247 31.62 -37.84 -21.39
C LYS A 247 32.42 -38.92 -20.67
N ALA A 248 33.37 -38.54 -19.81
CA ALA A 248 34.14 -39.46 -18.99
C ALA A 248 33.24 -40.25 -18.02
N LEU A 249 32.25 -39.61 -17.40
CA LEU A 249 31.26 -40.28 -16.54
C LEU A 249 30.38 -41.25 -17.34
N LYS A 250 29.95 -40.89 -18.55
CA LYS A 250 29.22 -41.79 -19.46
C LYS A 250 30.06 -42.99 -19.86
N GLU A 251 31.34 -42.80 -20.17
CA GLU A 251 32.26 -43.89 -20.50
C GLU A 251 32.52 -44.79 -19.28
N LYS A 252 32.72 -44.21 -18.10
CA LYS A 252 32.85 -44.96 -16.84
C LYS A 252 31.61 -45.77 -16.54
N TYR A 253 30.42 -45.17 -16.68
CA TYR A 253 29.15 -45.84 -16.49
C TYR A 253 28.95 -46.97 -17.51
N ALA A 254 29.25 -46.72 -18.79
CA ALA A 254 29.18 -47.75 -19.83
C ALA A 254 30.14 -48.91 -19.54
N LYS A 255 31.38 -48.65 -19.11
CA LYS A 255 32.33 -49.71 -18.72
C LYS A 255 31.85 -50.53 -17.50
N LEU A 256 31.22 -49.88 -16.53
CA LEU A 256 30.77 -50.53 -15.30
C LEU A 256 29.46 -51.32 -15.47
N TYR A 257 28.52 -50.82 -16.27
CA TYR A 257 27.14 -51.33 -16.29
C TYR A 257 26.67 -51.86 -17.64
N ARG A 258 27.34 -51.51 -18.75
CA ARG A 258 27.05 -52.12 -20.05
C ARG A 258 27.85 -53.41 -20.17
N LYS A 259 27.38 -54.47 -19.50
CA LYS A 259 27.86 -55.84 -19.72
C LYS A 259 27.77 -56.16 -21.23
N LYS A 260 28.84 -56.74 -21.76
CA LYS A 260 28.86 -57.39 -23.09
C LYS A 260 27.82 -58.50 -23.15
#